data_AF-A0A5K1CIG2-F1
#
_entry.id   AF-A0A5K1CIG2-F1
#
_cell.length_a   1.000
_cell.length_b   1.000
_cell.length_c   1.000
_cell.angle_alpha   90.00
_cell.angle_beta   90.00
_cell.angle_gamma   90.00
#
_symmetry.space_group_name_H-M   'P 1'
#
loop_
_entity.id
_entity.type
_entity.pdbx_description
1 polymer ?
#
loop_
_entity_poly.entity_id
_entity_poly.type
_entity_poly.pdbx_seq_one_letter_code
_entity_poly.pdbx_strand_id
1 'polypeptide(L)'
;EVAAQTADVIRERVMAWAKMPFTYGNSRPVSNVVVVGMSPRYEIYGIDFGWGMGHSVIGGPGSKLDGKIKSFPGKSGNGSIDLQ
;
A
#
# COMPACT_ATOMS: atom_id res chain seq x y z
N GLU A 1 -15.81 4.75 -11.14
CA GLU A 1 -15.26 4.86 -9.77
C GLU A 1 -13.83 5.43 -9.74
N VAL A 2 -12.87 4.91 -10.50
CA VAL A 2 -11.50 5.48 -10.57
C VAL A 2 -11.45 6.82 -11.31
N ALA A 3 -12.20 6.96 -12.41
CA ALA A 3 -12.24 8.18 -13.22
C ALA A 3 -12.76 9.42 -12.46
N ALA A 4 -13.43 9.24 -11.32
CA ALA A 4 -13.92 10.33 -10.48
C ALA A 4 -12.85 10.89 -9.51
N GLN A 5 -11.71 10.22 -9.36
CA GLN A 5 -10.62 10.64 -8.47
C GLN A 5 -9.71 11.66 -9.20
N THR A 6 -10.23 12.86 -9.46
CA THR A 6 -9.44 13.94 -10.07
C THR A 6 -8.44 14.54 -9.07
N ALA A 7 -7.47 15.30 -9.58
CA ALA A 7 -6.47 15.96 -8.73
C ALA A 7 -7.10 16.89 -7.68
N ASP A 8 -8.18 17.60 -8.02
CA ASP A 8 -8.84 18.53 -7.11
C ASP A 8 -9.60 17.81 -6.01
N VAL A 9 -10.32 16.73 -6.35
CA VAL A 9 -11.00 15.86 -5.38
C VAL A 9 -9.98 15.26 -4.40
N ILE A 10 -8.82 14.84 -4.91
CA ILE A 10 -7.75 14.30 -4.06
C ILE A 10 -7.20 15.39 -3.12
N ARG A 11 -6.93 16.60 -3.63
CA ARG A 11 -6.43 17.72 -2.82
C ARG A 11 -7.41 18.10 -1.70
N GLU A 12 -8.70 18.24 -2.02
CA GLU A 12 -9.72 18.57 -1.03
C GLU A 12 -9.76 17.52 0.09
N ARG A 13 -9.75 16.23 -0.26
CA ARG A 13 -9.73 15.14 0.71
C ARG A 13 -8.48 15.16 1.59
N VAL A 14 -7.32 15.45 1.02
CA VAL A 14 -6.06 15.59 1.77
C VAL A 14 -6.14 16.78 2.75
N MET A 15 -6.67 17.92 2.32
CA MET A 15 -6.82 19.10 3.19
C MET A 15 -7.83 18.87 4.33
N ALA A 16 -8.91 18.14 4.07
CA ALA A 16 -9.86 17.75 5.10
C ALA A 16 -9.22 16.81 6.13
N TRP A 17 -8.48 15.80 5.69
CA TRP A 17 -7.74 14.89 6.58
C TRP A 17 -6.68 15.64 7.40
N ALA A 18 -5.95 16.58 6.80
CA ALA A 18 -4.92 17.34 7.49
C ALA A 18 -5.46 18.16 8.68
N LYS A 19 -6.74 18.57 8.66
CA LYS A 19 -7.40 19.26 9.77
C LYS A 19 -7.69 18.33 10.97
N MET A 20 -7.85 17.03 10.73
CA MET A 20 -8.12 16.03 11.75
C MET A 20 -7.46 14.69 11.37
N PRO A 21 -6.13 14.57 11.51
CA PRO A 21 -5.41 13.39 11.05
C PRO A 21 -5.76 12.19 11.93
N PHE A 22 -5.91 11.04 11.29
CA PHE A 22 -5.96 9.76 11.97
C PHE A 22 -4.96 8.80 11.34
N THR A 23 -4.32 7.98 12.18
CA THR A 23 -3.34 6.98 11.77
C THR A 23 -3.76 5.61 12.28
N TYR A 24 -3.71 4.61 11.40
CA TYR A 24 -3.85 3.22 11.79
C TYR A 24 -2.65 2.79 12.65
N GLY A 25 -2.90 2.15 13.81
CA GLY A 25 -1.85 1.50 14.62
C GLY A 25 -1.54 2.14 15.97
N ASN A 26 -1.69 3.45 16.18
CA ASN A 26 -1.28 4.11 17.44
C ASN A 26 -2.44 4.56 18.35
N SER A 27 -3.69 4.56 17.88
CA SER A 27 -4.82 5.13 18.64
C SER A 27 -6.14 4.36 18.58
N ARG A 28 -6.21 3.27 17.80
CA ARG A 28 -7.42 2.43 17.75
C ARG A 28 -7.05 0.96 17.52
N PRO A 29 -7.44 0.02 18.41
CA PRO A 29 -7.51 -1.38 18.05
C PRO A 29 -8.52 -1.50 16.90
N VAL A 30 -8.04 -1.93 15.74
CA VAL A 30 -8.86 -2.18 14.56
C VAL A 30 -9.41 -3.60 14.63
N SER A 31 -10.29 -3.88 15.61
CA SER A 31 -10.98 -5.16 15.65
C SER A 31 -11.95 -5.26 14.47
N ASN A 32 -12.00 -6.43 13.83
CA ASN A 32 -12.90 -6.73 12.70
C ASN A 32 -12.69 -5.83 11.47
N VAL A 33 -11.48 -5.31 11.24
CA VAL A 33 -11.15 -4.50 10.06
C VAL A 33 -10.00 -5.13 9.29
N VAL A 34 -10.14 -5.18 7.97
CA VAL A 34 -9.05 -5.49 7.06
C VAL A 34 -8.54 -4.20 6.43
N VAL A 35 -7.24 -3.94 6.54
CA VAL A 35 -6.58 -2.80 5.91
C VAL A 35 -5.74 -3.32 4.76
N VAL A 36 -6.08 -2.91 3.53
CA VAL A 36 -5.24 -3.18 2.36
C VAL A 36 -4.32 -1.99 2.15
N GLY A 37 -3.02 -2.23 2.25
CA GLY A 37 -1.97 -1.24 2.09
C GLY A 37 -1.01 -1.57 0.95
N MET A 38 -0.14 -0.60 0.66
CA MET A 38 0.75 -0.60 -0.50
C MET A 38 -0.02 -0.62 -1.82
N SER A 39 0.69 -0.45 -2.94
CA SER A 39 0.03 -0.31 -4.23
C SER A 39 0.72 -1.21 -5.25
N PRO A 40 -0.03 -2.03 -5.99
CA PRO A 40 0.51 -2.85 -7.06
C PRO A 40 0.96 -2.02 -8.28
N ARG A 41 0.73 -0.70 -8.24
CA ARG A 41 1.09 0.23 -9.31
C ARG A 41 2.56 0.66 -9.29
N TYR A 42 3.24 0.47 -8.16
CA TYR A 42 4.63 0.88 -8.03
C TYR A 42 5.53 -0.31 -8.32
N GLU A 43 6.54 -0.08 -9.17
CA GLU A 43 7.59 -1.06 -9.45
C GLU A 43 8.44 -1.27 -8.19
N ILE A 44 8.63 -2.54 -7.81
CA ILE A 44 9.33 -2.94 -6.59
C ILE A 44 10.32 -4.08 -6.81
N TYR A 45 10.16 -4.85 -7.89
CA TYR A 45 11.06 -5.93 -8.26
C TYR A 45 12.20 -5.41 -9.14
N GLY A 46 12.00 -4.30 -9.85
CA GLY A 46 12.96 -3.69 -10.78
C GLY A 46 14.18 -3.02 -10.14
N ILE A 47 14.38 -3.11 -8.82
CA ILE A 47 15.60 -2.64 -8.16
C ILE A 47 16.69 -3.70 -8.37
N ASP A 48 17.69 -3.39 -9.20
CA ASP A 48 18.83 -4.28 -9.51
C ASP A 48 20.15 -3.63 -9.06
N PHE A 49 20.87 -4.33 -8.17
CA PHE A 49 22.19 -3.91 -7.68
C PHE A 49 23.36 -4.57 -8.44
N GLY A 50 23.09 -5.22 -9.57
CA GLY A 50 24.05 -6.04 -10.33
C GLY A 50 23.86 -7.55 -10.14
N TRP A 51 22.77 -7.99 -9.51
CA TRP A 51 22.44 -9.39 -9.25
C TRP A 51 21.12 -9.83 -9.90
N GLY A 52 20.52 -8.97 -10.70
CA GLY A 52 19.23 -9.20 -11.34
C GLY A 52 18.04 -8.75 -10.51
N MET A 53 16.85 -9.10 -11.00
CA MET A 53 15.57 -8.68 -10.43
C MET A 53 15.35 -9.22 -9.01
N GLY A 54 14.72 -8.39 -8.16
CA GLY A 54 14.37 -8.76 -6.78
C GLY A 54 13.56 -10.06 -6.70
N HIS A 55 13.93 -10.94 -5.76
CA HIS A 55 13.27 -12.24 -5.65
C HIS A 55 11.89 -12.19 -4.99
N SER A 56 11.77 -11.41 -3.91
CA SER A 56 10.56 -11.27 -3.08
C SER A 56 10.52 -9.91 -2.43
N VAL A 57 9.32 -9.49 -1.99
CA VAL A 57 9.14 -8.24 -1.25
C VAL A 57 8.90 -8.54 0.22
N ILE A 58 9.71 -7.93 1.08
CA ILE A 58 9.67 -8.17 2.52
C ILE A 58 9.38 -6.84 3.21
N GLY A 59 8.24 -6.77 3.91
CA GLY A 59 7.95 -5.64 4.79
C GLY A 59 8.69 -5.76 6.12
N GLY A 60 9.30 -4.66 6.58
CA GLY A 60 9.94 -4.59 7.89
C GLY A 60 8.95 -4.75 9.07
N PRO A 61 9.43 -5.08 10.29
CA PRO A 61 8.58 -5.36 11.45
C PRO A 61 7.57 -4.26 11.78
N GLY A 62 7.95 -2.98 11.66
CA GLY A 62 7.05 -1.85 11.93
C GLY A 62 5.88 -1.71 10.95
N SER A 63 5.88 -2.49 9.86
CA SER A 63 4.78 -2.50 8.89
C SER A 63 3.75 -3.62 9.14
N LYS A 64 4.03 -4.54 10.05
CA LYS A 64 3.21 -5.72 10.38
C LYS A 64 2.18 -5.35 11.44
N LEU A 65 0.91 -5.37 11.07
CA LEU A 65 -0.23 -5.12 11.94
C LEU A 65 -1.25 -6.24 11.70
N ASP A 66 -1.88 -6.73 12.76
CA ASP A 66 -3.02 -7.64 12.62
C ASP A 66 -4.12 -7.02 11.74
N GLY A 67 -4.71 -7.83 10.86
CA GLY A 67 -5.70 -7.37 9.88
C GLY A 67 -5.14 -6.54 8.70
N LYS A 68 -3.83 -6.30 8.59
CA LYS A 68 -3.25 -5.59 7.44
C LYS A 68 -2.74 -6.54 6.36
N ILE A 69 -3.28 -6.40 5.15
CA ILE A 69 -2.82 -7.06 3.93
C ILE A 69 -2.04 -6.06 3.10
N LYS A 70 -0.95 -6.51 2.50
CA LYS A 70 -0.06 -5.72 1.67
C LYS A 70 -0.15 -6.20 0.23
N SER A 71 -0.37 -5.27 -0.69
CA SER A 71 -0.53 -5.56 -2.12
C SER A 71 0.66 -5.05 -2.94
N PHE A 72 1.10 -5.88 -3.87
CA PHE A 72 2.28 -5.69 -4.71
C PHE A 72 1.98 -6.08 -6.15
N PRO A 73 2.65 -5.52 -7.17
CA PRO A 73 2.65 -6.14 -8.49
C PRO A 73 3.11 -7.60 -8.32
N GLY A 74 2.55 -8.51 -9.10
CA GLY A 74 2.96 -9.90 -9.08
C GLY A 74 4.25 -10.10 -9.88
N LYS A 75 5.16 -10.91 -9.35
CA LYS A 75 6.48 -11.12 -9.97
C LYS A 75 6.41 -11.71 -11.38
N SER A 76 5.39 -12.50 -11.69
CA SER A 76 5.18 -13.08 -13.02
C SER A 76 4.68 -12.07 -14.05
N GLY A 77 4.38 -10.83 -13.65
CA GLY A 77 3.81 -9.80 -14.53
C GLY A 77 2.36 -10.10 -14.90
N ASN A 78 1.95 -9.68 -16.10
CA ASN A 78 0.61 -9.93 -16.67
C ASN A 78 -0.57 -9.44 -15.81
N GLY A 79 -0.37 -8.38 -15.04
CA GLY A 79 -1.42 -7.84 -14.15
C GLY A 79 -1.68 -8.70 -12.90
N SER A 80 -0.81 -9.67 -12.60
CA SER A 80 -0.88 -10.40 -11.33
C SER A 80 -0.57 -9.50 -10.14
N ILE A 81 -1.01 -9.92 -8.95
CA ILE A 81 -0.83 -9.18 -7.68
C ILE A 81 -0.37 -10.18 -6.63
N ASP A 82 0.75 -9.88 -5.96
CA ASP A 82 1.21 -10.63 -4.79
C ASP A 82 0.63 -10.00 -3.51
N LEU A 83 0.16 -10.84 -2.59
CA LEU A 83 -0.39 -10.42 -1.29
C LEU A 83 0.48 -10.94 -0.14
N GLN A 84 0.77 -10.08 0.83
CA GLN A 84 1.54 -10.39 2.05
C GLN A 84 0.83 -9.91 3.32
#